data_AF-A0A854Q9A5-F1
#
_entry.id   AF-A0A854Q9A5-F1
#
_cell.length_a   1.000
_cell.length_b   1.000
_cell.length_c   1.000
_cell.angle_alpha   90.00
_cell.angle_beta   90.00
_cell.angle_gamma   90.00
#
_symmetry.space_group_name_H-M   'P 1'
#
loop_
_entity.id
_entity.type
_entity.pdbx_description
1 polymer ?
#
loop_
_entity_poly.entity_id
_entity_poly.type
_entity_poly.pdbx_seq_one_letter_code
_entity_poly.pdbx_strand_id
1 'polypeptide(L)'
;MQDRGKEAVRLCEQITSHAFGDIVSRVASTLLNRGRLPAPTIARLSGLSPPVALSALLILMQHNLVQSNGASAKETGEDEQYEFIVEECLLRLRWGRMLAITHERVDFLSMQVVKQLMIFGKLRVPDIISALGGDADAIRAEAITGSIITLLHNHFLQTTAPELQILESDQIARRFAANKRRLAQAQGSALLSANDITNCRLEAAHDVHTANESLRAITRILITKPKVDKNTKRRKTGRAIEETDYALKQDVHLRVNYDRYGVLMRNDLIVKAAEDRWNKGAGIVMRAVLDASLRDTSLLKDDRTHDPVGINSIISLIPPSSAPILLAGLGLSSKSSIPDLVRTYLSILAGEDQLTGAGAGVFLQREGSTNPGYKVEFEAICVKMREAMLSDLVREKLGDKAARVLAVVTRSSKAFETTIRDCAMLPLKDARYILAELQKLSLVETQEVPKTAAKSRANMPSSSSAEYHLWAVDLSRCYSVLLSSVYKTMGNILQRRRAEMDKKKVVLAREQRVLGLGHGQEGGRGLLQLKDQEDLAELDDTRNKLALAEMRSEMVVFVLRDLPGLPGQNAM
;
A
#
# COMPACT_ATOMS: atom_id res chain seq x y z
N MET A 1 -20.34 6.83 1.47
CA MET A 1 -19.42 7.42 2.47
C MET A 1 -18.80 6.27 3.23
N GLN A 2 -17.55 5.91 2.96
CA GLN A 2 -16.79 5.08 3.88
C GLN A 2 -16.69 5.88 5.18
N ASP A 3 -17.14 5.31 6.30
CA ASP A 3 -16.99 5.94 7.61
C ASP A 3 -15.49 6.12 7.86
N ARG A 4 -15.00 7.36 7.70
CA ARG A 4 -13.59 7.69 7.87
C ARG A 4 -13.36 7.67 9.37
N GLY A 5 -12.83 6.56 9.88
CA GLY A 5 -12.55 6.40 11.31
C GLY A 5 -11.84 7.64 11.86
N LYS A 6 -12.29 8.13 13.03
CA LYS A 6 -11.81 9.39 13.64
C LYS A 6 -10.28 9.48 13.71
N GLU A 7 -9.61 8.36 13.99
CA GLU A 7 -8.15 8.29 14.06
C GLU A 7 -7.47 8.43 12.69
N ALA A 8 -8.11 7.97 11.61
CA ALA A 8 -7.60 8.16 10.25
C ALA A 8 -7.66 9.63 9.83
N VAL A 9 -8.75 10.33 10.19
CA VAL A 9 -8.90 11.78 9.98
C VAL A 9 -7.80 12.54 10.73
N ARG A 10 -7.65 12.26 12.03
CA ARG A 10 -6.60 12.88 12.86
C ARG A 10 -5.20 12.63 12.29
N LEU A 11 -4.91 11.42 11.82
CA LEU A 11 -3.63 11.08 11.20
C LEU A 11 -3.40 11.90 9.93
N CYS A 12 -4.40 11.99 9.05
CA CYS A 12 -4.31 12.80 7.82
C CYS A 12 -4.05 14.28 8.13
N GLU A 13 -4.73 14.85 9.13
CA GLU A 13 -4.50 16.24 9.57
C GLU A 13 -3.06 16.48 10.03
N GLN A 14 -2.45 15.52 10.74
CA GLN A 14 -1.04 15.62 11.14
C GLN A 14 -0.10 15.53 9.93
N ILE A 15 -0.39 14.64 8.98
CA ILE A 15 0.39 14.50 7.74
C ILE A 15 0.33 15.80 6.92
N THR A 16 -0.87 16.38 6.72
CA THR A 16 -1.04 17.61 5.95
C THR A 16 -0.41 18.80 6.65
N SER A 17 -0.55 18.92 7.97
CA SER A 17 0.08 19.99 8.74
C SER A 17 1.61 19.90 8.71
N HIS A 18 2.19 18.69 8.73
CA HIS A 18 3.64 18.51 8.60
C HIS A 18 4.15 18.81 7.19
N ALA A 19 3.37 18.47 6.15
CA ALA A 19 3.79 18.65 4.76
C ALA A 19 3.61 20.08 4.23
N PHE A 20 2.52 20.76 4.62
CA PHE A 20 2.08 22.02 3.99
C PHE A 20 1.84 23.16 4.99
N GLY A 21 1.96 22.89 6.29
CA GLY A 21 1.65 23.85 7.34
C GLY A 21 0.16 23.94 7.68
N ASP A 22 -0.16 24.81 8.65
CA ASP A 22 -1.45 24.80 9.32
C ASP A 22 -2.60 25.37 8.48
N ILE A 23 -2.34 26.34 7.60
CA ILE A 23 -3.37 26.93 6.74
C ILE A 23 -3.97 25.88 5.81
N VAL A 24 -3.10 25.14 5.11
CA VAL A 24 -3.52 24.06 4.21
C VAL A 24 -4.18 22.92 5.00
N SER A 25 -3.65 22.62 6.19
CA SER A 25 -4.24 21.61 7.07
C SER A 25 -5.66 21.97 7.53
N ARG A 26 -5.98 23.24 7.75
CA ARG A 26 -7.35 23.67 8.11
C ARG A 26 -8.35 23.39 6.99
N VAL A 27 -7.96 23.63 5.74
CA VAL A 27 -8.77 23.27 4.56
C VAL A 27 -8.94 21.75 4.46
N ALA A 28 -7.85 21.00 4.62
CA ALA A 28 -7.88 19.54 4.62
C ALA A 28 -8.79 18.97 5.73
N SER A 29 -8.66 19.46 6.96
CA SER A 29 -9.51 19.10 8.11
C SER A 29 -10.99 19.36 7.85
N THR A 30 -11.32 20.49 7.21
CA THR A 30 -12.70 20.82 6.83
C THR A 30 -13.28 19.76 5.90
N LEU A 31 -12.55 19.38 4.85
CA LEU A 31 -12.97 18.34 3.90
C LEU A 31 -12.99 16.94 4.53
N LEU A 32 -12.03 16.61 5.40
CA LEU A 32 -11.97 15.32 6.08
C LEU A 32 -13.16 15.10 7.02
N ASN A 33 -13.57 16.13 7.76
CA ASN A 33 -14.65 16.03 8.76
C ASN A 33 -16.05 16.22 8.16
N ARG A 34 -16.18 16.99 7.07
CA ARG A 34 -17.50 17.33 6.48
C ARG A 34 -17.79 16.62 5.16
N GLY A 35 -16.79 15.98 4.56
CA GLY A 35 -16.93 15.31 3.26
C GLY A 35 -16.87 16.28 2.09
N ARG A 36 -17.66 15.98 1.05
CA ARG A 36 -17.68 16.74 -0.22
C ARG A 36 -18.24 18.15 0.00
N LEU A 37 -17.50 19.17 -0.42
CA LEU A 37 -17.91 20.57 -0.26
C LEU A 37 -17.51 21.44 -1.45
N PRO A 38 -18.29 22.50 -1.78
CA PRO A 38 -17.90 23.50 -2.77
C PRO A 38 -16.94 24.54 -2.18
N ALA A 39 -16.12 25.16 -3.04
CA ALA A 39 -15.08 26.12 -2.62
C ALA A 39 -15.56 27.27 -1.70
N PRO A 40 -16.72 27.92 -1.95
CA PRO A 40 -17.22 28.98 -1.05
C PRO A 40 -17.53 28.46 0.35
N THR A 41 -18.05 27.23 0.44
CA THR A 41 -18.37 26.61 1.73
C THR A 41 -17.10 26.20 2.46
N ILE A 42 -16.07 25.74 1.75
CA ILE A 42 -14.75 25.44 2.31
C ILE A 42 -14.13 26.70 2.94
N ALA A 43 -14.15 27.84 2.24
CA ALA A 43 -13.63 29.11 2.78
C ALA A 43 -14.37 29.51 4.07
N ARG A 44 -15.70 29.46 4.05
CA ARG A 44 -16.54 29.78 5.21
C ARG A 44 -16.28 28.87 6.42
N LEU A 45 -16.24 27.55 6.22
CA LEU A 45 -16.09 26.58 7.31
C LEU A 45 -14.66 26.51 7.85
N SER A 46 -13.65 26.73 7.01
CA SER A 46 -12.25 26.79 7.44
C SER A 46 -11.92 28.09 8.18
N GLY A 47 -12.76 29.12 8.05
CA GLY A 47 -12.52 30.46 8.62
C GLY A 47 -11.37 31.19 7.94
N LEU A 48 -11.15 30.93 6.64
CA LEU A 48 -10.11 31.55 5.83
C LEU A 48 -10.75 32.46 4.78
N SER A 49 -9.98 33.46 4.30
CA SER A 49 -10.44 34.26 3.17
C SER A 49 -10.55 33.39 1.90
N PRO A 50 -11.53 33.65 1.02
CA PRO A 50 -11.67 32.90 -0.23
C PRO A 50 -10.37 32.72 -1.04
N PRO A 51 -9.52 33.74 -1.27
CA PRO A 51 -8.28 33.55 -2.04
C PRO A 51 -7.30 32.60 -1.33
N VAL A 52 -7.20 32.66 0.01
CA VAL A 52 -6.31 31.77 0.78
C VAL A 52 -6.82 30.34 0.75
N ALA A 53 -8.14 30.14 0.87
CA ALA A 53 -8.76 28.82 0.77
C ALA A 53 -8.57 28.20 -0.62
N LEU A 54 -8.69 28.99 -1.69
CA LEU A 54 -8.45 28.54 -3.06
C LEU A 54 -6.97 28.18 -3.29
N SER A 55 -6.03 29.01 -2.82
CA SER A 55 -4.59 28.69 -2.90
C SER A 55 -4.24 27.40 -2.16
N ALA A 56 -4.80 27.20 -0.95
CA ALA A 56 -4.63 25.96 -0.20
C ALA A 56 -5.23 24.75 -0.93
N LEU A 57 -6.39 24.91 -1.56
CA LEU A 57 -7.04 23.87 -2.35
C LEU A 57 -6.20 23.48 -3.58
N LEU A 58 -5.60 24.46 -4.27
CA LEU A 58 -4.71 24.21 -5.40
C LEU A 58 -3.48 23.38 -4.98
N ILE A 59 -2.87 23.68 -3.83
CA ILE A 59 -1.75 22.88 -3.29
C ILE A 59 -2.19 21.43 -3.04
N LEU A 60 -3.37 21.22 -2.46
CA LEU A 60 -3.90 19.88 -2.21
C LEU A 60 -4.19 19.11 -3.51
N MET A 61 -4.75 19.79 -4.53
CA MET A 61 -5.00 19.21 -5.85
C MET A 61 -3.70 18.89 -6.61
N GLN A 62 -2.71 19.77 -6.52
CA GLN A 62 -1.37 19.55 -7.10
C GLN A 62 -0.76 18.23 -6.58
N HIS A 63 -0.97 17.95 -5.30
CA HIS A 63 -0.52 16.71 -4.65
C HIS A 63 -1.50 15.53 -4.72
N ASN A 64 -2.59 15.65 -5.49
CA ASN A 64 -3.63 14.62 -5.63
C ASN A 64 -4.30 14.20 -4.31
N LEU A 65 -4.26 15.06 -3.29
CA LEU A 65 -4.92 14.85 -2.00
C LEU A 65 -6.38 15.28 -2.03
N VAL A 66 -6.74 16.13 -2.98
CA VAL A 66 -8.12 16.55 -3.23
C VAL A 66 -8.41 16.35 -4.71
N GLN A 67 -9.56 15.74 -4.98
CA GLN A 67 -10.12 15.58 -6.31
C GLN A 67 -11.47 16.31 -6.39
N SER A 68 -11.90 16.61 -7.61
CA SER A 68 -13.18 17.28 -7.84
C SER A 68 -14.20 16.36 -8.48
N ASN A 69 -15.49 16.64 -8.29
CA ASN A 69 -16.53 16.04 -9.12
C ASN A 69 -16.35 16.43 -10.60
N GLY A 70 -15.67 17.53 -10.95
CA GLY A 70 -15.40 17.93 -12.33
C GLY A 70 -16.62 18.48 -13.06
N ALA A 71 -17.56 19.08 -12.33
CA ALA A 71 -18.79 19.66 -12.89
C ALA A 71 -18.49 20.79 -13.89
N SER A 72 -17.51 21.63 -13.59
CA SER A 72 -17.05 22.76 -14.42
C SER A 72 -16.37 22.26 -15.69
N ALA A 73 -15.50 21.26 -15.59
CA ALA A 73 -14.75 20.71 -16.73
C ALA A 73 -15.62 19.90 -17.70
N LYS A 74 -16.75 19.37 -17.23
CA LYS A 74 -17.71 18.60 -18.04
C LYS A 74 -19.00 19.36 -18.31
N GLU A 75 -19.06 20.64 -17.94
CA GLU A 75 -20.20 21.56 -18.13
C GLU A 75 -21.54 20.91 -17.72
N THR A 76 -21.57 20.24 -16.57
CA THR A 76 -22.77 19.48 -16.15
C THR A 76 -23.91 20.38 -15.65
N GLY A 77 -23.62 21.65 -15.37
CA GLY A 77 -24.54 22.59 -14.73
C GLY A 77 -24.67 22.40 -13.21
N GLU A 78 -23.89 21.48 -12.62
CA GLU A 78 -23.81 21.28 -11.17
C GLU A 78 -22.70 22.15 -10.55
N ASP A 79 -22.77 22.39 -9.24
CA ASP A 79 -21.70 23.07 -8.52
C ASP A 79 -20.44 22.19 -8.42
N GLU A 80 -19.27 22.81 -8.55
CA GLU A 80 -17.97 22.13 -8.35
C GLU A 80 -17.81 21.75 -6.87
N GLN A 81 -17.62 20.45 -6.61
CA GLN A 81 -17.46 19.90 -5.26
C GLN A 81 -16.13 19.17 -5.14
N TYR A 82 -15.44 19.39 -4.02
CA TYR A 82 -14.14 18.83 -3.74
C TYR A 82 -14.21 17.75 -2.66
N GLU A 83 -13.50 16.66 -2.86
CA GLU A 83 -13.36 15.57 -1.88
C GLU A 83 -11.88 15.33 -1.55
N PHE A 84 -11.58 15.17 -0.26
CA PHE A 84 -10.24 14.79 0.19
C PHE A 84 -10.03 13.27 0.07
N ILE A 85 -8.94 12.83 -0.55
CA ILE A 85 -8.60 11.41 -0.76
C ILE A 85 -7.67 10.93 0.37
N VAL A 86 -8.25 10.18 1.32
CA VAL A 86 -7.55 9.70 2.52
C VAL A 86 -6.44 8.72 2.17
N GLU A 87 -6.69 7.79 1.24
CA GLU A 87 -5.73 6.75 0.85
C GLU A 87 -4.43 7.35 0.33
N GLU A 88 -4.53 8.33 -0.56
CA GLU A 88 -3.41 9.09 -1.11
C GLU A 88 -2.61 9.85 -0.05
N CYS A 89 -3.29 10.39 0.96
CA CYS A 89 -2.62 11.05 2.08
C CYS A 89 -1.79 10.06 2.90
N LEU A 90 -2.35 8.88 3.18
CA LEU A 90 -1.69 7.85 3.98
C LEU A 90 -0.48 7.22 3.27
N LEU A 91 -0.48 7.16 1.94
CA LEU A 91 0.67 6.69 1.14
C LEU A 91 1.93 7.55 1.34
N ARG A 92 1.81 8.79 1.83
CA ARG A 92 2.97 9.65 2.14
C ARG A 92 3.87 9.08 3.22
N LEU A 93 3.32 8.29 4.13
CA LEU A 93 4.07 7.63 5.19
C LEU A 93 5.05 6.57 4.64
N ARG A 94 4.86 6.14 3.38
CA ARG A 94 5.70 5.16 2.68
C ARG A 94 6.88 5.74 1.91
N TRP A 95 6.95 7.07 1.77
CA TRP A 95 7.93 7.71 0.89
C TRP A 95 9.37 7.30 1.19
N GLY A 96 9.74 7.16 2.46
CA GLY A 96 11.09 6.71 2.84
C GLY A 96 11.44 5.33 2.26
N ARG A 97 10.50 4.38 2.30
CA ARG A 97 10.70 3.03 1.74
C ARG A 97 10.67 3.03 0.21
N MET A 98 9.79 3.83 -0.41
CA MET A 98 9.73 3.99 -1.87
C MET A 98 11.05 4.54 -2.43
N LEU A 99 11.66 5.51 -1.75
CA LEU A 99 12.97 6.05 -2.12
C LEU A 99 14.08 5.00 -1.98
N ALA A 100 14.08 4.23 -0.89
CA ALA A 100 15.02 3.12 -0.71
C ALA A 100 14.91 2.07 -1.83
N ILE A 101 13.69 1.64 -2.17
CA ILE A 101 13.44 0.69 -3.27
C ILE A 101 13.95 1.26 -4.61
N THR A 102 13.73 2.54 -4.87
CA THR A 102 14.19 3.19 -6.11
C THR A 102 15.71 3.18 -6.20
N HIS A 103 16.39 3.49 -5.09
CA HIS A 103 17.84 3.49 -5.00
C HIS A 103 18.45 2.09 -5.17
N GLU A 104 17.83 1.07 -4.56
CA GLU A 104 18.32 -0.31 -4.60
C GLU A 104 18.09 -1.00 -5.97
N ARG A 105 16.95 -0.73 -6.62
CA ARG A 105 16.57 -1.40 -7.88
C ARG A 105 17.01 -0.65 -9.14
N VAL A 106 17.21 0.68 -9.06
CA VAL A 106 17.56 1.52 -10.22
C VAL A 106 18.91 2.19 -9.99
N ASP A 107 18.93 3.39 -9.42
CA ASP A 107 20.14 4.16 -9.11
C ASP A 107 19.83 5.38 -8.23
N PHE A 108 20.88 6.08 -7.80
CA PHE A 108 20.77 7.28 -6.99
C PHE A 108 20.12 8.46 -7.74
N LEU A 109 20.38 8.61 -9.05
CA LEU A 109 19.81 9.71 -9.84
C LEU A 109 18.29 9.56 -9.98
N SER A 110 17.79 8.35 -10.23
CA SER A 110 16.37 8.04 -10.28
C SER A 110 15.68 8.28 -8.93
N MET A 111 16.35 7.96 -7.82
CA MET A 111 15.85 8.30 -6.49
C MET A 111 15.64 9.81 -6.33
N GLN A 112 16.55 10.66 -6.83
CA GLN A 112 16.38 12.11 -6.80
C GLN A 112 15.21 12.59 -7.66
N VAL A 113 15.01 12.01 -8.84
CA VAL A 113 13.83 12.29 -9.71
C VAL A 113 12.53 11.96 -8.97
N VAL A 114 12.43 10.79 -8.36
CA VAL A 114 11.24 10.38 -7.60
C VAL A 114 11.01 11.28 -6.38
N LYS A 115 12.08 11.62 -5.65
CA LYS A 115 12.02 12.56 -4.52
C LYS A 115 11.47 13.92 -4.96
N GLN A 116 11.92 14.43 -6.10
CA GLN A 116 11.45 15.71 -6.64
C GLN A 116 9.96 15.66 -6.97
N LEU A 117 9.49 14.56 -7.57
CA LEU A 117 8.06 14.36 -7.82
C LEU A 117 7.25 14.24 -6.51
N MET A 118 7.78 13.61 -5.46
CA MET A 118 7.09 13.55 -4.16
C MET A 118 6.94 14.93 -3.51
N ILE A 119 7.96 15.79 -3.62
CA ILE A 119 7.97 17.13 -3.02
C ILE A 119 7.01 18.09 -3.74
N PHE A 120 6.89 17.99 -5.06
CA PHE A 120 6.09 18.92 -5.87
C PHE A 120 4.76 18.33 -6.37
N GLY A 121 4.53 17.03 -6.20
CA GLY A 121 3.33 16.33 -6.65
C GLY A 121 3.41 15.89 -8.11
N LYS A 122 3.10 16.81 -9.03
CA LYS A 122 3.07 16.55 -10.48
C LYS A 122 3.96 17.55 -11.19
N LEU A 123 4.89 17.07 -12.00
CA LEU A 123 5.80 17.95 -12.75
C LEU A 123 5.90 17.51 -14.20
N ARG A 124 6.18 18.45 -15.09
CA ARG A 124 6.56 18.14 -16.47
C ARG A 124 8.05 17.83 -16.53
N VAL A 125 8.47 17.16 -17.60
CA VAL A 125 9.88 16.78 -17.81
C VAL A 125 10.83 17.98 -17.73
N PRO A 126 10.56 19.15 -18.37
CA PRO A 126 11.45 20.31 -18.27
C PRO A 126 11.57 20.83 -16.84
N ASP A 127 10.48 20.84 -16.08
CA ASP A 127 10.46 21.31 -14.69
C ASP A 127 11.29 20.39 -13.78
N ILE A 128 11.30 19.07 -14.06
CA ILE A 128 12.14 18.09 -13.34
C ILE A 128 13.61 18.32 -13.65
N ILE A 129 13.97 18.53 -14.92
CA ILE A 129 15.35 18.79 -15.36
C ILE A 129 15.87 20.07 -14.73
N SER A 130 15.08 21.15 -14.79
CA SER A 130 15.42 22.44 -14.19
C SER A 130 15.63 22.32 -12.68
N ALA A 131 14.72 21.64 -11.98
CA ALA A 131 14.83 21.46 -10.53
C ALA A 131 16.04 20.62 -10.08
N LEU A 132 16.55 19.74 -10.95
CA LEU A 132 17.75 18.94 -10.69
C LEU A 132 19.03 19.62 -11.21
N GLY A 133 18.96 20.87 -11.68
CA GLY A 133 20.10 21.66 -12.13
C GLY A 133 20.60 21.28 -13.53
N GLY A 134 19.73 20.73 -14.37
CA GLY A 134 20.06 20.40 -15.77
C GLY A 134 20.12 21.61 -16.71
N ASP A 135 19.64 22.78 -16.29
CA ASP A 135 19.62 23.99 -17.15
C ASP A 135 21.03 24.49 -17.52
N ALA A 136 22.02 24.26 -16.64
CA ALA A 136 23.40 24.68 -16.84
C ALA A 136 24.31 23.57 -17.39
N ASP A 137 23.87 22.30 -17.34
CA ASP A 137 24.68 21.13 -17.67
C ASP A 137 23.90 20.17 -18.57
N ALA A 138 24.21 20.23 -19.87
CA ALA A 138 23.56 19.40 -20.88
C ALA A 138 23.80 17.90 -20.66
N ILE A 139 24.96 17.51 -20.13
CA ILE A 139 25.30 16.10 -19.84
C ILE A 139 24.40 15.60 -18.71
N ARG A 140 24.22 16.43 -17.67
CA ARG A 140 23.33 16.11 -16.57
C ARG A 140 21.86 16.07 -17.00
N ALA A 141 21.43 16.98 -17.86
CA ALA A 141 20.08 16.95 -18.43
C ALA A 141 19.79 15.68 -19.23
N GLU A 142 20.77 15.21 -20.00
CA GLU A 142 20.69 13.94 -20.73
C GLU A 142 20.63 12.74 -19.77
N ALA A 143 21.47 12.72 -18.72
CA ALA A 143 21.44 11.68 -17.69
C ALA A 143 20.09 11.63 -16.96
N ILE A 144 19.52 12.79 -16.58
CA ILE A 144 18.18 12.88 -15.95
C ILE A 144 17.10 12.34 -16.89
N THR A 145 17.18 12.69 -18.18
CA THR A 145 16.25 12.19 -19.20
C THR A 145 16.33 10.67 -19.32
N GLY A 146 17.54 10.11 -19.33
CA GLY A 146 17.78 8.67 -19.30
C GLY A 146 17.19 8.00 -18.05
N SER A 147 17.38 8.58 -16.87
CA SER A 147 16.77 8.06 -15.63
C SER A 147 15.25 8.11 -15.66
N ILE A 148 14.64 9.17 -16.19
CA ILE A 148 13.17 9.26 -16.35
C ILE A 148 12.66 8.14 -17.27
N ILE A 149 13.34 7.88 -18.39
CA ILE A 149 13.00 6.79 -19.31
C ILE A 149 13.09 5.43 -18.60
N THR A 150 14.17 5.16 -17.88
CA THR A 150 14.34 3.93 -17.09
C THR A 150 13.25 3.77 -16.01
N LEU A 151 12.88 4.86 -15.33
CA LEU A 151 11.81 4.87 -14.34
C LEU A 151 10.43 4.60 -14.96
N LEU A 152 10.16 5.12 -16.17
CA LEU A 152 8.93 4.87 -16.91
C LEU A 152 8.85 3.41 -17.39
N HIS A 153 9.93 2.85 -17.93
CA HIS A 153 9.97 1.44 -18.35
C HIS A 153 9.77 0.47 -17.18
N ASN A 154 10.27 0.80 -15.98
CA ASN A 154 10.05 0.00 -14.78
C ASN A 154 8.69 0.29 -14.09
N HIS A 155 7.86 1.15 -14.68
CA HIS A 155 6.54 1.58 -14.18
C HIS A 155 6.57 2.25 -12.80
N PHE A 156 7.70 2.81 -12.39
CA PHE A 156 7.81 3.61 -11.15
C PHE A 156 7.15 4.98 -11.28
N LEU A 157 7.06 5.48 -12.52
CA LEU A 157 6.36 6.71 -12.87
C LEU A 157 5.17 6.40 -13.77
N GLN A 158 4.13 7.21 -13.65
CA GLN A 158 2.94 7.17 -14.49
C GLN A 158 2.65 8.57 -15.03
N THR A 159 1.98 8.61 -16.18
CA THR A 159 1.52 9.88 -16.75
C THR A 159 0.23 10.33 -16.04
N THR A 160 0.00 11.63 -15.99
CA THR A 160 -1.25 12.19 -15.46
C THR A 160 -1.93 13.12 -16.46
N ALA A 161 -3.24 13.25 -16.31
CA ALA A 161 -4.10 14.05 -17.16
C ALA A 161 -5.15 14.77 -16.31
N PRO A 162 -5.72 15.89 -16.78
CA PRO A 162 -6.78 16.61 -16.06
C PRO A 162 -7.97 15.73 -15.69
N GLU A 163 -8.33 14.76 -16.53
CA GLU A 163 -9.41 13.81 -16.29
C GLU A 163 -9.19 12.97 -15.03
N LEU A 164 -7.93 12.66 -14.68
CA LEU A 164 -7.57 11.90 -13.47
C LEU A 164 -7.70 12.73 -12.18
N GLN A 165 -7.97 14.04 -12.28
CA GLN A 165 -8.34 14.88 -11.14
C GLN A 165 -9.82 14.81 -10.80
N ILE A 166 -10.62 14.23 -11.70
CA ILE A 166 -12.03 14.00 -11.48
C ILE A 166 -12.19 12.69 -10.70
N LEU A 167 -13.00 12.68 -9.65
CA LEU A 167 -13.28 11.48 -8.88
C LEU A 167 -13.79 10.35 -9.78
N GLU A 168 -13.16 9.18 -9.67
CA GLU A 168 -13.53 8.00 -10.44
C GLU A 168 -15.00 7.61 -10.23
N SER A 169 -15.50 7.69 -8.98
CA SER A 169 -16.91 7.44 -8.68
C SER A 169 -17.89 8.32 -9.47
N ASP A 170 -17.53 9.58 -9.71
CA ASP A 170 -18.38 10.53 -10.45
C ASP A 170 -18.24 10.32 -11.97
N GLN A 171 -17.04 9.94 -12.45
CA GLN A 171 -16.85 9.50 -13.83
C GLN A 171 -17.72 8.28 -14.16
N ILE A 172 -17.72 7.27 -13.29
CA ILE A 172 -18.55 6.07 -13.42
C ILE A 172 -20.03 6.43 -13.38
N ALA A 173 -20.46 7.27 -12.43
CA ALA A 173 -21.85 7.69 -12.32
C ALA A 173 -22.36 8.39 -13.59
N ARG A 174 -21.53 9.26 -14.19
CA ARG A 174 -21.85 9.94 -15.46
C ARG A 174 -21.94 8.97 -16.62
N ARG A 175 -20.96 8.08 -16.76
CA ARG A 175 -20.94 7.07 -17.84
C ARG A 175 -22.13 6.13 -17.72
N PHE A 176 -22.45 5.70 -16.50
CA PHE A 176 -23.64 4.91 -16.19
C PHE A 176 -24.93 5.64 -16.56
N ALA A 177 -25.08 6.92 -16.20
CA ALA A 177 -26.26 7.71 -16.56
C ALA A 177 -26.42 7.85 -18.10
N ALA A 178 -25.31 8.04 -18.82
CA ALA A 178 -25.31 8.09 -20.28
C ALA A 178 -25.70 6.73 -20.91
N ASN A 179 -25.09 5.63 -20.46
CA ASN A 179 -25.39 4.28 -20.94
C ASN A 179 -26.85 3.90 -20.66
N LYS A 180 -27.36 4.23 -19.47
CA LYS A 180 -28.76 4.01 -19.09
C LYS A 180 -29.72 4.79 -19.98
N ARG A 181 -29.43 6.06 -20.31
CA ARG A 181 -30.24 6.87 -21.23
C ARG A 181 -30.25 6.27 -22.64
N ARG A 182 -29.08 5.85 -23.15
CA ARG A 182 -28.94 5.19 -24.45
C ARG A 182 -29.76 3.91 -24.51
N LEU A 183 -29.69 3.08 -23.46
CA LEU A 183 -30.44 1.82 -23.40
C LEU A 183 -31.95 2.06 -23.29
N ALA A 184 -32.39 3.03 -22.48
CA ALA A 184 -33.80 3.40 -22.40
C ALA A 184 -34.34 3.91 -23.74
N GLN A 185 -33.55 4.67 -24.50
CA GLN A 185 -33.92 5.09 -25.85
C GLN A 185 -34.02 3.91 -26.83
N ALA A 186 -33.11 2.93 -26.73
CA ALA A 186 -33.11 1.75 -27.58
C ALA A 186 -34.27 0.78 -27.29
N GLN A 187 -34.67 0.64 -26.02
CA GLN A 187 -35.79 -0.21 -25.60
C GLN A 187 -37.17 0.48 -25.68
N GLY A 188 -37.22 1.79 -25.92
CA GLY A 188 -38.45 2.55 -26.08
C GLY A 188 -39.29 2.58 -24.80
N SER A 189 -40.52 2.07 -24.86
CA SER A 189 -41.46 2.05 -23.73
C SER A 189 -41.26 0.88 -22.75
N ALA A 190 -40.38 -0.07 -23.05
CA ALA A 190 -40.10 -1.19 -22.15
C ALA A 190 -39.27 -0.74 -20.95
N LEU A 191 -39.62 -1.24 -19.75
CA LEU A 191 -38.86 -0.99 -18.53
C LEU A 191 -37.55 -1.79 -18.54
N LEU A 192 -36.45 -1.15 -18.11
CA LEU A 192 -35.16 -1.83 -17.97
C LEU A 192 -35.22 -2.89 -16.86
N SER A 193 -34.66 -4.06 -17.13
CA SER A 193 -34.50 -5.11 -16.14
C SER A 193 -33.46 -4.75 -15.08
N ALA A 194 -33.53 -5.38 -13.91
CA ALA A 194 -32.49 -5.27 -12.88
C ALA A 194 -31.12 -5.70 -13.43
N ASN A 195 -31.07 -6.75 -14.25
CA ASN A 195 -29.83 -7.22 -14.88
C ASN A 195 -29.28 -6.22 -15.91
N ASP A 196 -30.15 -5.51 -16.62
CA ASP A 196 -29.73 -4.48 -17.57
C ASP A 196 -29.05 -3.32 -16.84
N ILE A 197 -29.61 -2.93 -15.69
CA ILE A 197 -29.04 -1.88 -14.84
C ILE A 197 -27.69 -2.30 -14.26
N THR A 198 -27.55 -3.55 -13.78
CA THR A 198 -26.26 -4.05 -13.29
C THR A 198 -25.23 -4.12 -14.40
N ASN A 199 -25.62 -4.59 -15.59
CA ASN A 199 -24.73 -4.67 -16.75
C ASN A 199 -24.27 -3.27 -17.19
N CYS A 200 -25.18 -2.29 -17.27
CA CYS A 200 -24.79 -0.90 -17.57
C CYS A 200 -23.81 -0.34 -16.53
N ARG A 201 -23.95 -0.72 -15.26
CA ARG A 201 -23.05 -0.26 -14.19
C ARG A 201 -21.67 -0.89 -14.32
N LEU A 202 -21.59 -2.19 -14.60
CA LEU A 202 -20.34 -2.91 -14.84
C LEU A 202 -19.63 -2.40 -16.09
N GLU A 203 -20.35 -2.21 -17.20
CA GLU A 203 -19.83 -1.63 -18.44
C GLU A 203 -19.28 -0.21 -18.19
N ALA A 204 -20.04 0.64 -17.51
CA ALA A 204 -19.59 1.99 -17.17
C ALA A 204 -18.32 2.00 -16.28
N ALA A 205 -18.23 1.08 -15.32
CA ALA A 205 -17.05 0.95 -14.47
C ALA A 205 -15.83 0.48 -15.27
N HIS A 206 -15.99 -0.54 -16.12
CA HIS A 206 -14.94 -1.08 -16.97
C HIS A 206 -14.43 -0.01 -17.96
N ASP A 207 -15.33 0.67 -18.67
CA ASP A 207 -15.00 1.76 -19.60
C ASP A 207 -14.14 2.84 -18.95
N VAL A 208 -14.54 3.31 -17.76
CA VAL A 208 -13.82 4.36 -17.02
C VAL A 208 -12.46 3.85 -16.56
N HIS A 209 -12.39 2.61 -16.08
CA HIS A 209 -11.13 2.01 -15.66
C HIS A 209 -10.14 1.91 -16.82
N THR A 210 -10.55 1.34 -17.95
CA THR A 210 -9.72 1.23 -19.16
C THR A 210 -9.31 2.61 -19.70
N ALA A 211 -10.21 3.59 -19.68
CA ALA A 211 -9.87 4.96 -20.05
C ALA A 211 -8.81 5.55 -19.12
N ASN A 212 -8.98 5.40 -17.79
CA ASN A 212 -8.01 5.90 -16.82
C ASN A 212 -6.65 5.20 -16.92
N GLU A 213 -6.62 3.89 -17.18
CA GLU A 213 -5.38 3.15 -17.44
C GLU A 213 -4.67 3.66 -18.70
N SER A 214 -5.42 3.90 -19.78
CA SER A 214 -4.86 4.48 -21.02
C SER A 214 -4.26 5.88 -20.80
N LEU A 215 -4.85 6.66 -19.88
CA LEU A 215 -4.35 7.99 -19.51
C LEU A 215 -3.10 7.94 -18.62
N ARG A 216 -2.85 6.82 -17.93
CA ARG A 216 -1.66 6.58 -17.11
C ARG A 216 -0.53 5.92 -17.90
N ALA A 217 -0.84 5.34 -19.06
CA ALA A 217 0.07 4.57 -19.89
C ALA A 217 1.33 5.35 -20.31
N ILE A 218 2.45 4.64 -20.37
CA ILE A 218 3.77 5.18 -20.77
C ILE A 218 3.81 5.63 -22.24
N THR A 219 2.94 5.06 -23.09
CA THR A 219 2.83 5.38 -24.52
C THR A 219 2.40 6.82 -24.77
N ARG A 220 1.78 7.50 -23.78
CA ARG A 220 1.45 8.93 -23.91
C ARG A 220 2.70 9.80 -23.96
N ILE A 221 3.77 9.44 -23.25
CA ILE A 221 4.98 10.27 -23.11
C ILE A 221 6.14 9.79 -23.96
N LEU A 222 6.33 8.48 -24.11
CA LEU A 222 7.45 7.91 -24.86
C LEU A 222 7.23 8.06 -26.37
N ILE A 223 8.21 8.64 -27.05
CA ILE A 223 8.31 8.70 -28.51
C ILE A 223 9.46 7.80 -28.92
N THR A 224 9.15 6.73 -29.66
CA THR A 224 10.15 5.86 -30.25
C THR A 224 10.85 6.60 -31.39
N LYS A 225 12.16 6.81 -31.29
CA LYS A 225 12.96 7.28 -32.42
C LYS A 225 13.59 6.07 -33.10
N PRO A 226 13.46 5.92 -34.43
CA PRO A 226 14.25 4.95 -35.15
C PRO A 226 15.73 5.37 -35.06
N LYS A 227 16.60 4.47 -34.58
CA LYS A 227 18.06 4.72 -34.65
C LYS A 227 18.45 4.84 -36.13
N VAL A 228 18.94 6.00 -36.52
CA VAL A 228 19.63 6.17 -37.81
C VAL A 228 21.07 5.70 -37.60
N ASP A 229 21.36 4.46 -37.96
CA ASP A 229 22.71 3.91 -37.95
C ASP A 229 23.60 4.71 -38.93
N LYS A 230 24.35 5.68 -38.41
CA LYS A 230 25.35 6.42 -39.20
C LYS A 230 26.58 5.59 -39.56
N ASN A 231 26.64 4.30 -39.21
CA ASN A 231 27.79 3.43 -39.47
C ASN A 231 27.37 2.03 -39.97
N THR A 232 26.72 1.97 -41.13
CA THR A 232 26.46 0.69 -41.81
C THR A 232 27.68 0.18 -42.58
N LYS A 233 28.82 -0.06 -41.91
CA LYS A 233 29.91 -0.93 -42.41
C LYS A 233 30.70 -1.55 -41.25
N ARG A 234 30.10 -2.56 -40.60
CA ARG A 234 30.72 -3.75 -39.97
C ARG A 234 30.01 -4.13 -38.67
N ARG A 235 29.08 -5.08 -38.76
CA ARG A 235 29.09 -6.34 -37.99
C ARG A 235 27.80 -7.12 -38.24
N LYS A 236 27.92 -8.25 -38.93
CA LYS A 236 26.98 -9.37 -38.85
C LYS A 236 27.44 -10.28 -37.70
N THR A 237 26.48 -11.02 -37.14
CA THR A 237 26.53 -12.03 -36.06
C THR A 237 26.50 -11.51 -34.62
N GLY A 238 25.28 -11.55 -34.07
CA GLY A 238 24.92 -11.26 -32.67
C GLY A 238 23.49 -10.74 -32.66
N ARG A 239 22.57 -11.37 -31.92
CA ARG A 239 21.18 -10.94 -31.78
C ARG A 239 21.22 -9.55 -31.13
N ALA A 240 21.10 -8.49 -31.94
CA ALA A 240 21.11 -7.13 -31.46
C ALA A 240 19.85 -6.93 -30.61
N ILE A 241 20.02 -6.59 -29.34
CA ILE A 241 18.97 -5.92 -28.59
C ILE A 241 18.74 -4.62 -29.38
N GLU A 242 17.54 -4.45 -29.96
CA GLU A 242 17.16 -3.19 -30.59
C GLU A 242 17.12 -2.12 -29.48
N GLU A 243 18.26 -1.47 -29.22
CA GLU A 243 18.32 -0.25 -28.43
C GLU A 243 17.60 0.84 -29.22
N THR A 244 16.29 0.94 -29.08
CA THR A 244 15.51 2.06 -29.57
C THR A 244 15.79 3.28 -28.69
N ASP A 245 16.22 4.39 -29.28
CA ASP A 245 16.33 5.64 -28.55
C ASP A 245 14.92 6.19 -28.27
N TYR A 246 14.64 6.49 -27.01
CA TYR A 246 13.37 7.08 -26.60
C TYR A 246 13.53 8.58 -26.40
N ALA A 247 12.55 9.35 -26.87
CA ALA A 247 12.41 10.76 -26.51
C ALA A 247 11.13 10.98 -25.69
N LEU A 248 11.16 11.98 -24.82
CA LEU A 248 10.04 12.31 -23.94
C LEU A 248 9.26 13.51 -24.51
N LYS A 249 7.93 13.40 -24.51
CA LYS A 249 7.06 14.58 -24.69
C LYS A 249 7.18 15.51 -23.49
N GLN A 250 7.32 16.81 -23.75
CA GLN A 250 7.56 17.81 -22.72
C GLN A 250 6.29 18.34 -22.03
N ASP A 251 5.12 18.19 -22.66
CA ASP A 251 3.84 18.73 -22.16
C ASP A 251 3.10 17.79 -21.18
N VAL A 252 3.57 16.54 -21.06
CA VAL A 252 2.93 15.54 -20.22
C VAL A 252 3.43 15.67 -18.78
N HIS A 253 2.48 15.75 -17.84
CA HIS A 253 2.79 15.75 -16.42
C HIS A 253 3.03 14.33 -15.94
N LEU A 254 4.04 14.17 -15.08
CA LEU A 254 4.44 12.90 -14.48
C LEU A 254 4.07 12.87 -13.00
N ARG A 255 3.81 11.65 -12.51
CA ARG A 255 3.51 11.36 -11.12
C ARG A 255 4.17 10.03 -10.74
N VAL A 256 4.46 9.86 -9.45
CA VAL A 256 4.88 8.58 -8.88
C VAL A 256 3.74 7.55 -8.99
N ASN A 257 4.08 6.32 -9.38
CA ASN A 257 3.16 5.19 -9.38
C ASN A 257 3.22 4.44 -8.04
N TYR A 258 2.33 4.76 -7.11
CA TYR A 258 2.31 4.13 -5.79
C TYR A 258 1.95 2.64 -5.81
N ASP A 259 1.14 2.20 -6.78
CA ASP A 259 0.71 0.80 -6.88
C ASP A 259 1.90 -0.11 -7.21
N ARG A 260 2.79 0.33 -8.12
CA ARG A 260 4.01 -0.41 -8.44
C ARG A 260 4.92 -0.59 -7.22
N TYR A 261 5.09 0.46 -6.42
CA TYR A 261 5.84 0.33 -5.16
C TYR A 261 5.12 -0.58 -4.16
N GLY A 262 3.79 -0.53 -4.10
CA GLY A 262 2.98 -1.44 -3.30
C GLY A 262 3.24 -2.90 -3.65
N VAL A 263 3.26 -3.25 -4.94
CA VAL A 263 3.58 -4.62 -5.41
C VAL A 263 4.96 -5.07 -4.94
N LEU A 264 5.98 -4.22 -5.07
CA LEU A 264 7.33 -4.55 -4.60
C LEU A 264 7.40 -4.71 -3.08
N MET A 265 6.71 -3.85 -2.33
CA MET A 265 6.62 -3.97 -0.87
C MET A 265 5.90 -5.26 -0.44
N ARG A 266 4.82 -5.64 -1.13
CA ARG A 266 4.15 -6.93 -0.92
C ARG A 266 5.12 -8.08 -1.16
N ASN A 267 5.85 -8.05 -2.28
CA ASN A 267 6.80 -9.10 -2.63
C ASN A 267 7.88 -9.24 -1.55
N ASP A 268 8.44 -8.14 -1.05
CA ASP A 268 9.44 -8.18 0.03
C ASP A 268 8.88 -8.73 1.35
N LEU A 269 7.60 -8.49 1.66
CA LEU A 269 6.94 -9.08 2.83
C LEU A 269 6.72 -10.58 2.68
N ILE A 270 6.31 -11.02 1.49
CA ILE A 270 6.13 -12.45 1.20
C ILE A 270 7.47 -13.18 1.32
N VAL A 271 8.56 -12.57 0.83
CA VAL A 271 9.91 -13.12 1.00
C VAL A 271 10.25 -13.27 2.47
N LYS A 272 10.03 -12.25 3.29
CA LYS A 272 10.26 -12.32 4.75
C LYS A 272 9.40 -13.38 5.43
N ALA A 273 8.12 -13.47 5.05
CA ALA A 273 7.23 -14.51 5.57
C ALA A 273 7.73 -15.92 5.23
N ALA A 274 8.35 -16.12 4.05
CA ALA A 274 8.99 -17.38 3.70
C ALA A 274 10.28 -17.63 4.50
N GLU A 275 11.09 -16.58 4.75
CA GLU A 275 12.29 -16.65 5.57
C GLU A 275 11.98 -17.05 7.03
N ASP A 276 10.96 -16.44 7.61
CA ASP A 276 10.55 -16.66 9.00
C ASP A 276 9.90 -18.04 9.20
N ARG A 277 9.18 -18.53 8.18
CA ARG A 277 8.48 -19.82 8.26
C ARG A 277 9.39 -21.02 8.01
N TRP A 278 10.34 -20.90 7.08
CA TRP A 278 11.22 -22.00 6.69
C TRP A 278 12.69 -21.68 6.98
N ASN A 279 13.32 -20.87 6.14
CA ASN A 279 14.71 -20.44 6.29
C ASN A 279 15.07 -19.36 5.26
N LYS A 280 16.27 -18.78 5.39
CA LYS A 280 16.82 -17.80 4.44
C LYS A 280 16.91 -18.32 2.99
N GLY A 281 17.11 -19.62 2.80
CA GLY A 281 17.14 -20.24 1.48
C GLY A 281 15.78 -20.19 0.77
N ALA A 282 14.70 -20.48 1.49
CA ALA A 282 13.33 -20.37 1.00
C ALA A 282 12.99 -18.92 0.61
N GLY A 283 13.48 -17.93 1.36
CA GLY A 283 13.37 -16.51 1.00
C GLY A 283 14.03 -16.16 -0.34
N ILE A 284 15.24 -16.67 -0.59
CA ILE A 284 15.96 -16.44 -1.86
C ILE A 284 15.20 -17.05 -3.04
N VAL A 285 14.72 -18.29 -2.90
CA VAL A 285 13.92 -18.94 -3.96
C VAL A 285 12.61 -18.20 -4.17
N MET A 286 11.91 -17.80 -3.10
CA MET A 286 10.67 -17.03 -3.19
C MET A 286 10.88 -15.67 -3.88
N ARG A 287 12.00 -14.98 -3.60
CA ARG A 287 12.37 -13.73 -4.27
C ARG A 287 12.55 -13.94 -5.77
N ALA A 288 13.25 -15.00 -6.17
CA ALA A 288 13.43 -15.34 -7.58
C ALA A 288 12.11 -15.70 -8.27
N VAL A 289 11.20 -16.41 -7.60
CA VAL A 289 9.85 -16.68 -8.12
C VAL A 289 9.07 -15.38 -8.33
N LEU A 290 9.07 -14.48 -7.35
CA LEU A 290 8.36 -13.21 -7.43
C LEU A 290 8.92 -12.30 -8.51
N ASP A 291 10.25 -12.15 -8.60
CA ASP A 291 10.90 -11.34 -9.61
C ASP A 291 10.69 -11.93 -11.02
N ALA A 292 10.66 -13.27 -11.19
CA ALA A 292 10.31 -13.91 -12.47
C ALA A 292 8.81 -13.78 -12.82
N SER A 293 7.93 -13.70 -11.83
CA SER A 293 6.48 -13.52 -12.02
C SER A 293 6.08 -12.06 -12.27
N LEU A 294 6.98 -11.11 -12.00
CA LEU A 294 6.68 -9.68 -12.01
C LEU A 294 6.47 -9.19 -13.44
N ARG A 295 5.25 -8.71 -13.70
CA ARG A 295 4.86 -8.10 -14.97
C ARG A 295 4.45 -6.66 -14.80
N ASP A 296 4.35 -5.95 -15.92
CA ASP A 296 3.87 -4.57 -15.98
C ASP A 296 2.41 -4.44 -15.54
N THR A 297 1.60 -5.48 -15.81
CA THR A 297 0.17 -5.55 -15.45
C THR A 297 -0.08 -5.97 -14.00
N SER A 298 0.96 -6.22 -13.20
CA SER A 298 0.78 -6.74 -11.83
C SER A 298 0.19 -5.66 -10.93
N LEU A 299 -0.90 -5.96 -10.26
CA LEU A 299 -1.56 -5.07 -9.31
C LEU A 299 -1.35 -5.53 -7.88
N LEU A 300 -1.46 -4.58 -6.94
CA LEU A 300 -1.33 -4.88 -5.51
C LEU A 300 -2.46 -5.78 -5.02
N LYS A 301 -3.67 -5.58 -5.57
CA LYS A 301 -4.90 -6.27 -5.19
C LYS A 301 -5.10 -7.62 -5.88
N ASP A 302 -4.17 -8.07 -6.72
CA ASP A 302 -4.26 -9.38 -7.36
C ASP A 302 -4.27 -10.50 -6.32
N ASP A 303 -5.20 -11.45 -6.46
CA ASP A 303 -5.30 -12.61 -5.58
C ASP A 303 -4.16 -13.61 -5.82
N ARG A 304 -3.68 -13.71 -7.07
CA ARG A 304 -2.60 -14.60 -7.50
C ARG A 304 -1.89 -14.09 -8.74
N THR A 305 -0.71 -14.65 -9.03
CA THR A 305 -0.01 -14.35 -10.30
C THR A 305 -0.81 -14.85 -11.50
N HIS A 306 -0.90 -14.03 -12.55
CA HIS A 306 -1.66 -14.36 -13.76
C HIS A 306 -1.16 -15.63 -14.46
N ASP A 307 0.14 -15.71 -14.73
CA ASP A 307 0.73 -16.80 -15.49
C ASP A 307 1.72 -17.61 -14.65
N PRO A 308 1.82 -18.92 -14.90
CA PRO A 308 2.76 -19.77 -14.19
C PRO A 308 4.20 -19.50 -14.65
N VAL A 309 5.13 -19.51 -13.69
CA VAL A 309 6.57 -19.35 -13.96
C VAL A 309 7.26 -20.71 -14.01
N GLY A 310 8.04 -20.94 -15.06
CA GLY A 310 8.83 -22.16 -15.20
C GLY A 310 10.12 -22.15 -14.36
N ILE A 311 10.57 -23.35 -13.98
CA ILE A 311 11.78 -23.55 -13.15
C ILE A 311 13.03 -22.88 -13.76
N ASN A 312 13.21 -22.95 -15.08
CA ASN A 312 14.41 -22.41 -15.73
C ASN A 312 14.52 -20.89 -15.59
N SER A 313 13.41 -20.18 -15.68
CA SER A 313 13.36 -18.73 -15.46
C SER A 313 13.73 -18.37 -14.03
N ILE A 314 13.24 -19.15 -13.05
CA ILE A 314 13.55 -18.96 -11.62
C ILE A 314 15.04 -19.18 -11.35
N ILE A 315 15.61 -20.28 -11.86
CA ILE A 315 17.03 -20.61 -11.66
C ILE A 315 17.95 -19.51 -12.19
N SER A 316 17.59 -18.90 -13.33
CA SER A 316 18.40 -17.85 -13.96
C SER A 316 18.55 -16.58 -13.11
N LEU A 317 17.60 -16.34 -12.20
CA LEU A 317 17.58 -15.16 -11.32
C LEU A 317 18.26 -15.42 -9.96
N ILE A 318 18.64 -16.66 -9.65
CA ILE A 318 19.28 -16.99 -8.38
C ILE A 318 20.79 -16.77 -8.50
N PRO A 319 21.40 -15.92 -7.65
CA PRO A 319 22.83 -15.73 -7.66
C PRO A 319 23.57 -17.03 -7.32
N PRO A 320 24.67 -17.38 -8.02
CA PRO A 320 25.43 -18.59 -7.73
C PRO A 320 26.08 -18.55 -6.33
N SER A 321 26.29 -17.35 -5.77
CA SER A 321 26.76 -17.14 -4.40
C SER A 321 25.78 -17.61 -3.32
N SER A 322 24.50 -17.83 -3.67
CA SER A 322 23.46 -18.29 -2.74
C SER A 322 23.46 -19.80 -2.51
N ALA A 323 24.22 -20.57 -3.28
CA ALA A 323 24.24 -22.04 -3.21
C ALA A 323 24.56 -22.60 -1.80
N PRO A 324 25.53 -22.06 -1.03
CA PRO A 324 25.80 -22.53 0.33
C PRO A 324 24.63 -22.30 1.29
N ILE A 325 23.90 -21.19 1.12
CA ILE A 325 22.74 -20.83 1.97
C ILE A 325 21.58 -21.80 1.67
N LEU A 326 21.34 -22.10 0.39
CA LEU A 326 20.32 -23.05 -0.04
C LEU A 326 20.60 -24.45 0.51
N LEU A 327 21.85 -24.91 0.43
CA LEU A 327 22.27 -26.22 0.94
C LEU A 327 22.13 -26.29 2.46
N ALA A 328 22.60 -25.27 3.18
CA ALA A 328 22.51 -25.20 4.64
C ALA A 328 21.05 -25.22 5.13
N GLY A 329 20.14 -24.52 4.44
CA GLY A 329 18.73 -24.48 4.80
C GLY A 329 18.00 -25.83 4.68
N LEU A 330 18.46 -26.74 3.81
CA LEU A 330 17.88 -28.09 3.67
C LEU A 330 18.58 -29.15 4.53
N GLY A 331 19.66 -28.80 5.25
CA GLY A 331 20.41 -29.76 6.05
C GLY A 331 21.06 -30.90 5.24
N LEU A 332 21.28 -30.70 3.94
CA LEU A 332 21.83 -31.73 3.05
C LEU A 332 23.37 -31.78 3.15
N SER A 333 23.93 -32.98 3.28
CA SER A 333 25.35 -33.21 3.61
C SER A 333 26.30 -33.24 2.40
N SER A 334 25.84 -33.09 1.15
CA SER A 334 26.72 -33.19 -0.04
C SER A 334 26.18 -32.51 -1.31
N LYS A 335 27.10 -32.29 -2.27
CA LYS A 335 26.99 -31.58 -3.56
C LYS A 335 25.69 -31.86 -4.32
N SER A 336 24.64 -31.12 -3.99
CA SER A 336 23.41 -31.07 -4.79
C SER A 336 23.53 -29.93 -5.79
N SER A 337 23.07 -30.16 -7.03
CA SER A 337 23.08 -29.10 -8.04
C SER A 337 22.10 -27.98 -7.62
N ILE A 338 22.40 -26.72 -7.98
CA ILE A 338 21.49 -25.59 -7.69
C ILE A 338 20.08 -25.86 -8.22
N PRO A 339 19.88 -26.38 -9.45
CA PRO A 339 18.56 -26.76 -9.95
C PRO A 339 17.80 -27.75 -9.07
N ASP A 340 18.50 -28.74 -8.51
CA ASP A 340 17.87 -29.76 -7.66
C ASP A 340 17.47 -29.18 -6.30
N LEU A 341 18.33 -28.35 -5.70
CA LEU A 341 18.02 -27.62 -4.47
C LEU A 341 16.78 -26.73 -4.67
N VAL A 342 16.74 -25.98 -5.77
CA VAL A 342 15.61 -25.10 -6.10
C VAL A 342 14.33 -25.91 -6.29
N ARG A 343 14.38 -27.07 -6.96
CA ARG A 343 13.21 -27.94 -7.13
C ARG A 343 12.67 -28.42 -5.78
N THR A 344 13.53 -28.83 -4.86
CA THR A 344 13.12 -29.22 -3.50
C THR A 344 12.46 -28.06 -2.76
N TYR A 345 13.03 -26.85 -2.81
CA TYR A 345 12.40 -25.66 -2.20
C TYR A 345 11.04 -25.34 -2.82
N LEU A 346 10.90 -25.48 -4.14
CA LEU A 346 9.63 -25.23 -4.83
C LEU A 346 8.55 -26.25 -4.42
N SER A 347 8.90 -27.53 -4.26
CA SER A 347 7.98 -28.55 -3.72
C SER A 347 7.54 -28.24 -2.28
N ILE A 348 8.46 -27.79 -1.42
CA ILE A 348 8.15 -27.39 -0.04
C ILE A 348 7.22 -26.17 -0.01
N LEU A 349 7.51 -25.15 -0.83
CA LEU A 349 6.69 -23.93 -0.93
C LEU A 349 5.32 -24.20 -1.55
N ALA A 350 5.22 -25.22 -2.40
CA ALA A 350 3.96 -25.73 -2.95
C ALA A 350 3.17 -26.61 -1.97
N GLY A 351 3.76 -26.95 -0.81
CA GLY A 351 3.08 -27.72 0.24
C GLY A 351 2.87 -29.19 -0.11
N GLU A 352 3.66 -29.77 -1.01
CA GLU A 352 3.57 -31.20 -1.37
C GLU A 352 3.78 -32.14 -0.17
N ASP A 353 4.46 -31.66 0.89
CA ASP A 353 4.71 -32.41 2.14
C ASP A 353 3.56 -32.32 3.17
N GLN A 354 2.52 -31.51 2.94
CA GLN A 354 1.42 -31.36 3.88
C GLN A 354 0.36 -32.43 3.65
N LEU A 355 0.32 -33.45 4.53
CA LEU A 355 -0.66 -34.55 4.51
C LEU A 355 -2.13 -34.11 4.69
N THR A 356 -2.38 -32.84 5.01
CA THR A 356 -3.74 -32.31 5.15
C THR A 356 -4.20 -31.70 3.83
N GLY A 357 -5.13 -32.38 3.15
CA GLY A 357 -5.76 -31.95 1.88
C GLY A 357 -6.62 -30.66 1.96
N ALA A 358 -6.32 -29.76 2.89
CA ALA A 358 -6.80 -28.40 2.89
C ALA A 358 -5.65 -27.52 2.42
N GLY A 359 -5.77 -26.84 1.28
CA GLY A 359 -4.78 -25.91 0.70
C GLY A 359 -4.48 -24.67 1.56
N ALA A 360 -4.57 -24.77 2.88
CA ALA A 360 -4.41 -23.72 3.85
C ALA A 360 -2.92 -23.50 4.16
N GLY A 361 -2.27 -22.63 3.39
CA GLY A 361 -0.92 -22.14 3.68
C GLY A 361 0.13 -22.52 2.64
N VAL A 362 -0.29 -22.84 1.43
CA VAL A 362 0.57 -23.01 0.26
C VAL A 362 0.97 -21.63 -0.27
N PHE A 363 2.27 -21.40 -0.48
CA PHE A 363 2.74 -20.15 -1.10
C PHE A 363 2.64 -20.25 -2.63
N LEU A 364 2.81 -21.46 -3.17
CA LEU A 364 2.87 -21.70 -4.62
C LEU A 364 1.86 -22.74 -5.10
N GLN A 365 1.01 -22.40 -6.05
CA GLN A 365 0.22 -23.39 -6.78
C GLN A 365 1.07 -23.98 -7.92
N ARG A 366 1.27 -25.30 -7.92
CA ARG A 366 1.93 -26.03 -9.00
C ARG A 366 0.93 -26.36 -10.12
N GLU A 367 1.25 -25.98 -11.35
CA GLU A 367 0.50 -26.31 -12.56
C GLU A 367 1.36 -27.16 -13.52
N GLY A 368 0.81 -28.25 -14.05
CA GLY A 368 1.48 -29.11 -15.03
C GLY A 368 2.34 -30.24 -14.42
N SER A 369 2.43 -31.36 -15.17
CA SER A 369 3.14 -32.57 -14.75
C SER A 369 4.60 -32.60 -15.23
N THR A 370 4.82 -32.49 -16.54
CA THR A 370 6.14 -32.67 -17.19
C THR A 370 7.05 -31.45 -17.07
N ASN A 371 6.50 -30.25 -17.25
CA ASN A 371 7.16 -28.97 -17.01
C ASN A 371 6.34 -28.19 -15.97
N PRO A 372 6.62 -28.37 -14.67
CA PRO A 372 5.84 -27.72 -13.64
C PRO A 372 6.06 -26.20 -13.69
N GLY A 373 4.96 -25.47 -13.81
CA GLY A 373 4.89 -24.04 -13.62
C GLY A 373 4.36 -23.72 -12.23
N TYR A 374 4.78 -22.57 -11.68
CA TYR A 374 4.40 -22.14 -10.33
C TYR A 374 3.69 -20.80 -10.38
N LYS A 375 2.53 -20.71 -9.74
CA LYS A 375 1.80 -19.46 -9.47
C LYS A 375 1.90 -19.12 -8.00
N VAL A 376 2.01 -17.83 -7.67
CA VAL A 376 2.03 -17.38 -6.28
C VAL A 376 0.61 -17.01 -5.85
N GLU A 377 0.15 -17.57 -4.73
CA GLU A 377 -1.17 -17.31 -4.15
C GLU A 377 -1.09 -16.15 -3.14
N PHE A 378 -1.22 -14.91 -3.62
CA PHE A 378 -1.08 -13.71 -2.79
C PHE A 378 -2.15 -13.64 -1.70
N GLU A 379 -3.42 -13.91 -2.03
CA GLU A 379 -4.53 -13.83 -1.09
C GLU A 379 -4.31 -14.76 0.11
N ALA A 380 -4.00 -16.03 -0.16
CA ALA A 380 -3.79 -17.05 0.87
C ALA A 380 -2.62 -16.69 1.80
N ILE A 381 -1.51 -16.19 1.23
CA ILE A 381 -0.35 -15.76 2.02
C ILE A 381 -0.71 -14.54 2.89
N CYS A 382 -1.42 -13.55 2.34
CA CYS A 382 -1.78 -12.33 3.04
C CYS A 382 -2.79 -12.58 4.19
N VAL A 383 -3.76 -13.47 3.99
CA VAL A 383 -4.68 -13.93 5.04
C VAL A 383 -3.88 -14.54 6.20
N LYS A 384 -2.94 -15.44 5.91
CA LYS A 384 -2.12 -16.08 6.93
C LYS A 384 -1.20 -15.10 7.66
N MET A 385 -0.66 -14.11 6.94
CA MET A 385 0.15 -13.06 7.55
C MET A 385 -0.66 -12.20 8.54
N ARG A 386 -1.92 -11.87 8.21
CA ARG A 386 -2.82 -11.17 9.13
C ARG A 386 -3.21 -12.01 10.35
N GLU A 387 -3.48 -13.30 10.15
CA GLU A 387 -3.74 -14.23 11.26
C GLU A 387 -2.52 -14.34 12.21
N ALA A 388 -1.32 -14.48 11.66
CA ALA A 388 -0.08 -14.53 12.43
C ALA A 388 0.15 -13.24 13.23
N MET A 389 -0.01 -12.08 12.58
CA MET A 389 0.09 -10.78 13.24
C MET A 389 -0.88 -10.62 14.41
N LEU A 390 -2.13 -11.07 14.25
CA LEU A 390 -3.11 -11.03 15.32
C LEU A 390 -2.73 -11.97 16.48
N SER A 391 -2.26 -13.17 16.16
CA SER A 391 -1.77 -14.14 17.15
C SER A 391 -0.56 -13.61 17.92
N ASP A 392 0.38 -12.96 17.24
CA ASP A 392 1.58 -12.39 17.86
C ASP A 392 1.23 -11.20 18.77
N LEU A 393 0.29 -10.34 18.35
CA LEU A 393 -0.22 -9.27 19.20
C LEU A 393 -0.85 -9.81 20.49
N VAL A 394 -1.64 -10.89 20.41
CA VAL A 394 -2.22 -11.53 21.60
C VAL A 394 -1.15 -12.21 22.45
N ARG A 395 -0.16 -12.86 21.83
CA ARG A 395 0.97 -13.47 22.52
C ARG A 395 1.76 -12.43 23.32
N GLU A 396 2.07 -11.28 22.73
CA GLU A 396 2.80 -10.20 23.40
C GLU A 396 2.01 -9.57 24.56
N LYS A 397 0.68 -9.45 24.43
CA LYS A 397 -0.17 -8.79 25.42
C LYS A 397 -0.64 -9.70 26.55
N LEU A 398 -1.02 -10.93 26.23
CA LEU A 398 -1.73 -11.85 27.12
C LEU A 398 -1.01 -13.21 27.29
N GLY A 399 0.09 -13.44 26.56
CA GLY A 399 0.90 -14.65 26.62
C GLY A 399 0.41 -15.80 25.74
N ASP A 400 1.19 -16.89 25.71
CA ASP A 400 0.95 -18.04 24.82
C ASP A 400 -0.37 -18.77 25.05
N LYS A 401 -0.85 -18.81 26.30
CA LYS A 401 -2.14 -19.41 26.63
C LYS A 401 -3.28 -18.69 25.92
N ALA A 402 -3.22 -17.37 25.84
CA ALA A 402 -4.24 -16.56 25.17
C ALA A 402 -4.20 -16.68 23.65
N ALA A 403 -3.00 -16.73 23.06
CA ALA A 403 -2.84 -16.96 21.62
C ALA A 403 -3.44 -18.32 21.20
N ARG A 404 -3.28 -19.35 22.05
CA ARG A 404 -3.90 -20.66 21.83
C ARG A 404 -5.42 -20.61 21.90
N VAL A 405 -5.99 -19.94 22.90
CA VAL A 405 -7.45 -19.76 23.01
C VAL A 405 -7.99 -19.04 21.77
N LEU A 406 -7.34 -17.95 21.33
CA LEU A 406 -7.73 -17.25 20.11
C LEU A 406 -7.69 -18.19 18.89
N ALA A 407 -6.61 -18.95 18.70
CA ALA A 407 -6.48 -19.87 17.57
C ALA A 407 -7.59 -20.94 17.55
N VAL A 408 -7.99 -21.44 18.73
CA VAL A 408 -9.12 -22.38 18.86
C VAL A 408 -10.43 -21.71 18.44
N VAL A 409 -10.72 -20.52 18.96
CA VAL A 409 -11.98 -19.81 18.64
C VAL A 409 -12.04 -19.50 17.14
N THR A 410 -10.96 -18.98 16.55
CA THR A 410 -10.89 -18.65 15.12
C THR A 410 -11.14 -19.87 14.23
N ARG A 411 -10.60 -21.05 14.58
CA ARG A 411 -10.82 -22.29 13.81
C ARG A 411 -12.22 -22.87 13.96
N SER A 412 -12.83 -22.70 15.13
CA SER A 412 -14.14 -23.29 15.46
C SER A 412 -15.34 -22.51 14.91
N SER A 413 -15.13 -21.29 14.39
CA SER A 413 -16.15 -20.30 14.00
C SER A 413 -17.07 -19.86 15.15
N LYS A 414 -17.74 -20.79 15.84
CA LYS A 414 -18.54 -20.58 17.05
C LYS A 414 -18.32 -21.74 18.02
N ALA A 415 -17.88 -21.45 19.23
CA ALA A 415 -17.63 -22.49 20.23
C ALA A 415 -18.14 -22.13 21.63
N PHE A 416 -18.52 -23.18 22.37
CA PHE A 416 -18.81 -23.08 23.80
C PHE A 416 -17.50 -22.97 24.60
N GLU A 417 -17.58 -22.34 25.76
CA GLU A 417 -16.45 -22.21 26.68
C GLU A 417 -15.84 -23.57 27.06
N THR A 418 -16.68 -24.61 27.23
CA THR A 418 -16.23 -25.98 27.52
C THR A 418 -15.45 -26.60 26.36
N THR A 419 -15.90 -26.38 25.12
CA THR A 419 -15.19 -26.85 23.93
C THR A 419 -13.87 -26.12 23.76
N ILE A 420 -13.85 -24.81 23.99
CA ILE A 420 -12.63 -24.00 23.93
C ILE A 420 -11.63 -24.48 24.97
N ARG A 421 -12.08 -24.73 26.20
CA ARG A 421 -11.28 -25.31 27.28
C ARG A 421 -10.63 -26.63 26.85
N ASP A 422 -11.42 -27.55 26.32
CA ASP A 422 -10.97 -28.90 25.94
C ASP A 422 -9.99 -28.85 24.77
N CYS A 423 -10.26 -28.04 23.74
CA CYS A 423 -9.37 -27.86 22.61
C CYS A 423 -8.08 -27.08 22.95
N ALA A 424 -8.16 -26.12 23.89
CA ALA A 424 -7.00 -25.34 24.33
C ALA A 424 -6.15 -26.05 25.40
N MET A 425 -6.66 -27.14 25.99
CA MET A 425 -6.03 -27.87 27.10
C MET A 425 -5.72 -26.95 28.29
N LEU A 426 -6.73 -26.18 28.72
CA LEU A 426 -6.64 -25.24 29.84
C LEU A 426 -7.71 -25.56 30.89
N PRO A 427 -7.53 -25.19 32.17
CA PRO A 427 -8.62 -25.20 33.14
C PRO A 427 -9.74 -24.23 32.73
N LEU A 428 -11.00 -24.55 33.06
CA LEU A 428 -12.16 -23.71 32.70
C LEU A 428 -12.03 -22.27 33.26
N LYS A 429 -11.51 -22.13 34.48
CA LYS A 429 -11.26 -20.83 35.12
C LYS A 429 -10.33 -19.94 34.28
N ASP A 430 -9.25 -20.52 33.77
CA ASP A 430 -8.25 -19.80 32.98
C ASP A 430 -8.82 -19.45 31.60
N ALA A 431 -9.52 -20.38 30.96
CA ALA A 431 -10.19 -20.14 29.67
C ALA A 431 -11.19 -18.98 29.77
N ARG A 432 -12.02 -18.93 30.83
CA ARG A 432 -12.95 -17.84 31.08
C ARG A 432 -12.27 -16.49 31.23
N TYR A 433 -11.20 -16.45 32.03
CA TYR A 433 -10.44 -15.23 32.25
C TYR A 433 -9.84 -14.70 30.95
N ILE A 434 -9.22 -15.58 30.16
CA ILE A 434 -8.62 -15.23 28.87
C ILE A 434 -9.69 -14.74 27.88
N LEU A 435 -10.83 -15.42 27.79
CA LEU A 435 -11.93 -15.00 26.91
C LEU A 435 -12.47 -13.61 27.29
N ALA A 436 -12.56 -13.30 28.58
CA ALA A 436 -12.94 -11.97 29.05
C ALA A 436 -11.90 -10.90 28.68
N GLU A 437 -10.59 -11.19 28.80
CA GLU A 437 -9.54 -10.27 28.36
C GLU A 437 -9.53 -10.06 26.84
N LEU A 438 -9.74 -11.11 26.06
CA LEU A 438 -9.87 -11.02 24.60
C LEU A 438 -11.10 -10.20 24.18
N GLN A 439 -12.21 -10.32 24.92
CA GLN A 439 -13.40 -9.50 24.71
C GLN A 439 -13.15 -8.01 25.02
N LYS A 440 -12.40 -7.70 26.09
CA LYS A 440 -11.99 -6.31 26.41
C LYS A 440 -11.18 -5.67 25.28
N LEU A 441 -10.37 -6.47 24.59
CA LEU A 441 -9.60 -6.04 23.41
C LEU A 441 -10.44 -5.99 22.12
N SER A 442 -11.75 -6.28 22.19
CA SER A 442 -12.65 -6.40 21.03
C SER A 442 -12.18 -7.41 19.98
N LEU A 443 -11.50 -8.48 20.42
CA LEU A 443 -11.00 -9.54 19.55
C LEU A 443 -11.94 -10.75 19.45
N VAL A 444 -12.81 -10.93 20.44
CA VAL A 444 -13.79 -12.02 20.50
C VAL A 444 -15.14 -11.43 20.92
N GLU A 445 -16.20 -11.97 20.35
CA GLU A 445 -17.57 -11.62 20.65
C GLU A 445 -18.31 -12.77 21.31
N THR A 446 -19.28 -12.40 22.15
CA THR A 446 -20.18 -13.34 22.81
C THR A 446 -21.54 -13.23 22.16
N GLN A 447 -22.01 -14.33 21.56
CA GLN A 447 -23.36 -14.48 21.04
C GLN A 447 -24.21 -15.21 22.08
N GLU A 448 -25.23 -14.53 22.59
CA GLU A 448 -26.23 -15.11 23.48
C GLU A 448 -27.29 -15.85 22.65
N VAL A 449 -27.55 -17.11 23.01
CA VAL A 449 -28.57 -17.95 22.37
C VAL A 449 -29.60 -18.34 23.44
N PRO A 450 -30.86 -17.86 23.33
CA PRO A 450 -31.91 -18.18 24.29
C PRO A 450 -32.25 -19.68 24.31
N LYS A 451 -32.38 -20.28 25.50
CA LYS A 451 -32.72 -21.71 25.64
C LYS A 451 -34.19 -22.04 25.30
N THR A 452 -35.08 -21.05 25.22
CA THR A 452 -36.52 -21.29 25.02
C THR A 452 -37.16 -20.26 24.08
N ALA A 453 -37.85 -20.74 23.04
CA ALA A 453 -38.49 -19.92 22.00
C ALA A 453 -39.59 -18.96 22.51
N ALA A 454 -40.20 -19.25 23.67
CA ALA A 454 -41.25 -18.41 24.25
C ALA A 454 -40.76 -17.03 24.73
N LYS A 455 -39.46 -16.90 25.07
CA LYS A 455 -38.91 -15.67 25.66
C LYS A 455 -38.19 -14.76 24.67
N SER A 456 -37.80 -15.28 23.49
CA SER A 456 -37.31 -14.49 22.36
C SER A 456 -38.34 -13.46 21.87
N ARG A 457 -39.64 -13.74 22.04
CA ARG A 457 -40.75 -12.82 21.66
C ARG A 457 -41.03 -11.71 22.68
N ALA A 458 -40.48 -11.79 23.89
CA ALA A 458 -40.88 -10.92 25.01
C ALA A 458 -39.87 -9.82 25.38
N ASN A 459 -38.69 -9.76 24.74
CA ASN A 459 -37.63 -8.77 25.01
C ASN A 459 -37.34 -8.54 26.51
N MET A 460 -37.56 -9.56 27.35
CA MET A 460 -37.35 -9.48 28.79
C MET A 460 -35.90 -9.85 29.11
N PRO A 461 -35.24 -9.15 30.07
CA PRO A 461 -33.89 -9.47 30.48
C PRO A 461 -33.84 -10.87 31.07
N SER A 462 -33.02 -11.73 30.47
CA SER A 462 -32.85 -13.11 30.88
C SER A 462 -31.93 -13.21 32.10
N SER A 463 -32.23 -14.15 33.00
CA SER A 463 -31.27 -14.58 34.01
C SER A 463 -30.17 -15.40 33.31
N SER A 464 -28.91 -15.21 33.70
CA SER A 464 -27.72 -15.91 33.15
C SER A 464 -27.80 -17.45 33.13
N SER A 465 -28.76 -18.03 33.85
CA SER A 465 -29.04 -19.47 33.86
C SER A 465 -29.81 -19.99 32.63
N ALA A 466 -30.44 -19.10 31.85
CA ALA A 466 -31.37 -19.46 30.78
C ALA A 466 -30.84 -19.23 29.34
N GLU A 467 -29.55 -18.92 29.18
CA GLU A 467 -28.92 -18.63 27.88
C GLU A 467 -27.65 -19.45 27.65
N TYR A 468 -27.35 -19.73 26.38
CA TYR A 468 -26.07 -20.29 25.95
C TYR A 468 -25.19 -19.16 25.42
N HIS A 469 -23.92 -19.13 25.81
CA HIS A 469 -22.96 -18.15 25.34
C HIS A 469 -22.02 -18.84 24.35
N LEU A 470 -22.08 -18.41 23.09
CA LEU A 470 -21.17 -18.85 22.04
C LEU A 470 -20.10 -17.78 21.84
N TRP A 471 -18.86 -18.19 21.78
CA TRP A 471 -17.74 -17.30 21.49
C TRP A 471 -17.39 -17.41 20.02
N ALA A 472 -17.23 -16.26 19.36
CA ALA A 472 -16.90 -16.15 17.95
C ALA A 472 -15.92 -15.00 17.72
N VAL A 473 -15.14 -15.10 16.65
CA VAL A 473 -14.24 -14.02 16.20
C VAL A 473 -14.81 -13.43 14.92
N ASP A 474 -15.17 -12.15 14.95
CA ASP A 474 -15.39 -11.36 13.73
C ASP A 474 -14.06 -10.73 13.30
N LEU A 475 -13.38 -11.39 12.37
CA LEU A 475 -12.09 -10.94 11.85
C LEU A 475 -12.19 -9.54 11.20
N SER A 476 -13.30 -9.20 10.55
CA SER A 476 -13.47 -7.90 9.88
C SER A 476 -13.47 -6.77 10.91
N ARG A 477 -14.26 -6.95 11.97
CA ARG A 477 -14.29 -6.01 13.09
C ARG A 477 -12.95 -5.94 13.83
N CYS A 478 -12.32 -7.09 14.10
CA CYS A 478 -11.02 -7.15 14.78
C CYS A 478 -9.96 -6.33 14.02
N TYR A 479 -9.86 -6.53 12.70
CA TYR A 479 -8.89 -5.79 11.88
C TYR A 479 -9.22 -4.31 11.80
N SER A 480 -10.50 -3.91 11.76
CA SER A 480 -10.90 -2.50 11.78
C SER A 480 -10.52 -1.79 13.09
N VAL A 481 -10.76 -2.45 14.24
CA VAL A 481 -10.36 -1.93 15.57
C VAL A 481 -8.84 -1.83 15.68
N LEU A 482 -8.12 -2.87 15.24
CA LEU A 482 -6.67 -2.88 15.24
C LEU A 482 -6.10 -1.77 14.36
N LEU A 483 -6.64 -1.60 13.14
CA LEU A 483 -6.25 -0.54 12.21
C LEU A 483 -6.45 0.84 12.83
N SER A 484 -7.59 1.08 13.49
CA SER A 484 -7.84 2.34 14.20
C SER A 484 -6.81 2.59 15.33
N SER A 485 -6.43 1.54 16.06
CA SER A 485 -5.40 1.63 17.10
C SER A 485 -4.01 1.95 16.53
N VAL A 486 -3.68 1.38 15.37
CA VAL A 486 -2.42 1.67 14.67
C VAL A 486 -2.42 3.10 14.14
N TYR A 487 -3.52 3.59 13.56
CA TYR A 487 -3.64 5.00 13.15
C TYR A 487 -3.48 5.98 14.30
N LYS A 488 -4.08 5.67 15.46
CA LYS A 488 -3.87 6.46 16.68
C LYS A 488 -2.39 6.49 17.09
N THR A 489 -1.73 5.33 17.05
CA THR A 489 -0.29 5.21 17.35
C THR A 489 0.54 6.07 16.40
N MET A 490 0.30 5.98 15.09
CA MET A 490 1.00 6.79 14.09
C MET A 490 0.75 8.29 14.28
N GLY A 491 -0.50 8.69 14.55
CA GLY A 491 -0.84 10.08 14.83
C GLY A 491 -0.11 10.61 16.06
N ASN A 492 0.01 9.80 17.12
CA ASN A 492 0.78 10.14 18.32
C ASN A 492 2.29 10.25 18.02
N ILE A 493 2.85 9.39 17.18
CA ILE A 493 4.27 9.44 16.77
C ILE A 493 4.55 10.75 16.02
N LEU A 494 3.71 11.13 15.05
CA LEU A 494 3.87 12.38 14.30
C LEU A 494 3.73 13.60 15.20
N GLN A 495 2.74 13.60 16.10
CA GLN A 495 2.56 14.67 17.07
C GLN A 495 3.77 14.80 18.01
N ARG A 496 4.32 13.67 18.46
CA ARG A 496 5.52 13.65 19.31
C ARG A 496 6.74 14.17 18.54
N ARG A 497 6.92 13.77 17.28
CA ARG A 497 8.01 14.26 16.42
C ARG A 497 7.98 15.78 16.30
N ARG A 498 6.80 16.35 16.05
CA ARG A 498 6.60 17.81 16.01
C ARG A 498 6.95 18.45 17.36
N ALA A 499 6.43 17.92 18.47
CA ALA A 499 6.70 18.47 19.79
C ALA A 499 8.21 18.49 20.13
N GLU A 500 8.97 17.46 19.76
CA GLU A 500 10.42 17.44 19.96
C GLU A 500 11.16 18.46 19.07
N MET A 501 10.71 18.64 17.82
CA MET A 501 11.25 19.68 16.95
C MET A 501 10.96 21.09 17.48
N ASP A 502 9.76 21.32 18.00
CA ASP A 502 9.36 22.63 18.52
C ASP A 502 10.15 23.00 19.79
N LYS A 503 10.43 22.04 20.67
CA LYS A 503 11.30 22.25 21.85
C LYS A 503 12.70 22.74 21.47
N LYS A 504 13.26 22.22 20.37
CA LYS A 504 14.63 22.51 19.91
C LYS A 504 14.68 23.46 18.71
N LYS A 505 13.58 24.18 18.43
CA LYS A 505 13.45 25.07 17.26
C LYS A 505 14.52 26.16 17.18
N VAL A 506 14.94 26.71 18.32
CA VAL A 506 15.98 27.75 18.36
C VAL A 506 17.33 27.20 17.92
N VAL A 507 17.68 25.99 18.39
CA VAL A 507 18.93 25.32 18.03
C VAL A 507 18.91 24.92 16.55
N LEU A 508 17.79 24.39 16.05
CA LEU A 508 17.58 24.11 14.62
C LEU A 508 17.74 25.36 13.75
N ALA A 509 17.24 26.52 14.20
CA ALA A 509 17.41 27.79 13.48
C ALA A 509 18.86 28.31 13.51
N ARG A 510 19.66 27.96 14.53
CA ARG A 510 21.10 28.24 14.56
C ARG A 510 21.85 27.31 13.61
N GLU A 511 21.54 26.01 13.63
CA GLU A 511 22.07 25.02 12.70
C GLU A 511 21.84 25.44 11.24
N GLN A 512 20.60 25.83 10.89
CA GLN A 512 20.27 26.31 9.55
C GLN A 512 21.07 27.55 9.14
N ARG A 513 21.31 28.49 10.07
CA ARG A 513 22.14 29.67 9.79
C ARG A 513 23.60 29.27 9.52
N VAL A 514 24.15 28.37 10.31
CA VAL A 514 25.52 27.87 10.10
C VAL A 514 25.63 27.14 8.76
N LEU A 515 24.66 26.29 8.42
CA LEU A 515 24.61 25.60 7.12
C LEU A 515 24.47 26.59 5.95
N GLY A 516 23.68 27.65 6.11
CA GLY A 516 23.48 28.68 5.08
C GLY A 516 24.67 29.61 4.86
N LEU A 517 25.58 29.71 5.83
CA LEU A 517 26.80 30.51 5.74
C LEU A 517 27.97 29.78 5.06
N GLY A 518 27.86 28.45 4.86
CA GLY A 518 28.97 27.62 4.42
C GLY A 518 28.67 26.77 3.18
N HIS A 519 28.77 27.36 1.99
CA HIS A 519 29.16 26.57 0.81
C HIS A 519 30.62 26.13 0.97
N GLY A 520 30.88 25.08 1.76
CA GLY A 520 32.18 24.37 1.75
C GLY A 520 33.19 24.68 2.85
N GLN A 521 32.82 25.22 4.01
CA GLN A 521 33.72 25.21 5.19
C GLN A 521 33.41 24.03 6.11
N GLU A 522 34.44 23.24 6.41
CA GLU A 522 34.46 21.94 7.11
C GLU A 522 34.01 21.95 8.59
N GLY A 523 33.25 22.96 9.01
CA GLY A 523 32.81 23.12 10.39
C GLY A 523 31.44 22.53 10.70
N GLY A 524 30.48 22.56 9.77
CA GLY A 524 29.12 22.04 9.98
C GLY A 524 28.54 22.32 11.38
N ARG A 525 28.06 21.27 12.06
CA ARG A 525 27.63 21.35 13.47
C ARG A 525 28.75 21.65 14.46
N GLY A 526 30.01 21.42 14.11
CA GLY A 526 31.20 21.75 14.91
C GLY A 526 31.40 23.25 15.15
N LEU A 527 30.73 24.12 14.39
CA LEU A 527 30.71 25.59 14.62
C LEU A 527 29.70 26.02 15.69
N LEU A 528 28.83 25.12 16.14
CA LEU A 528 27.86 25.39 17.20
C LEU A 528 28.51 25.21 18.57
N GLN A 529 27.89 25.80 19.60
CA GLN A 529 28.30 25.54 20.99
C GLN A 529 28.15 24.06 21.33
N LEU A 530 28.99 23.54 22.22
CA LEU A 530 28.96 22.13 22.62
C LEU A 530 27.58 21.68 23.12
N LYS A 531 26.89 22.54 23.88
CA LYS A 531 25.50 22.31 24.28
C LYS A 531 24.52 22.20 23.11
N ASP A 532 24.64 23.10 22.12
CA ASP A 532 23.80 23.07 20.92
C ASP A 532 24.09 21.79 20.09
N GLN A 533 25.33 21.31 20.09
CA GLN A 533 25.71 20.03 19.45
C GLN A 533 25.10 18.83 20.15
N GLU A 534 25.16 18.78 21.48
CA GLU A 534 24.54 17.73 22.31
C GLU A 534 23.01 17.72 22.13
N ASP A 535 22.37 18.89 22.16
CA ASP A 535 20.93 19.05 21.95
C ASP A 535 20.52 18.53 20.56
N LEU A 536 21.30 18.81 19.52
CA LEU A 536 21.05 18.28 18.16
C LEU A 536 21.28 16.76 18.07
N ALA A 537 22.30 16.23 18.73
CA ALA A 537 22.58 14.79 18.76
C ALA A 537 21.44 14.01 19.43
N GLU A 538 20.95 14.49 20.57
CA GLU A 538 19.79 13.91 21.26
C GLU A 538 18.51 14.03 20.42
N LEU A 539 18.32 15.14 19.71
CA LEU A 539 17.20 15.31 18.80
C LEU A 539 17.24 14.28 17.67
N ASP A 540 18.41 14.08 17.05
CA ASP A 540 18.56 13.14 15.94
C ASP A 540 18.35 11.69 16.38
N ASP A 541 18.87 11.30 17.54
CA ASP A 541 18.60 9.97 18.11
C ASP A 541 17.09 9.77 18.35
N THR A 542 16.43 10.77 18.93
CA THR A 542 14.97 10.74 19.13
C THR A 542 14.21 10.67 17.81
N ARG A 543 14.61 11.44 16.80
CA ARG A 543 14.00 11.44 15.46
C ARG A 543 14.19 10.10 14.76
N ASN A 544 15.36 9.49 14.87
CA ASN A 544 15.65 8.18 14.30
C ASN A 544 14.78 7.09 14.94
N LYS A 545 14.66 7.09 16.27
CA LYS A 545 13.77 6.17 16.99
C LYS A 545 12.30 6.34 16.57
N LEU A 546 11.82 7.58 16.46
CA LEU A 546 10.46 7.87 16.03
C LEU A 546 10.21 7.49 14.56
N ALA A 547 11.17 7.74 13.66
CA ALA A 547 11.07 7.37 12.25
C ALA A 547 11.05 5.84 12.06
N LEU A 548 11.84 5.09 12.84
CA LEU A 548 11.79 3.62 12.85
C LEU A 548 10.44 3.10 13.36
N ALA A 549 9.90 3.70 14.43
CA ALA A 549 8.58 3.35 14.95
C ALA A 549 7.45 3.65 13.95
N GLU A 550 7.54 4.78 13.24
CA GLU A 550 6.62 5.17 12.16
C GLU A 550 6.66 4.14 11.02
N MET A 551 7.87 3.81 10.52
CA MET A 551 8.04 2.86 9.42
C MET A 551 7.54 1.44 9.77
N ARG A 552 7.70 1.00 11.02
CA ARG A 552 7.17 -0.28 11.50
C ARG A 552 5.64 -0.26 11.62
N SER A 553 5.09 0.82 12.18
CA SER A 553 3.64 0.97 12.34
C SER A 553 2.92 1.10 11.00
N GLU A 554 3.53 1.80 10.03
CA GLU A 554 3.02 1.90 8.66
C GLU A 554 2.96 0.52 8.00
N MET A 555 3.97 -0.33 8.20
CA MET A 555 3.96 -1.67 7.62
C MET A 555 2.80 -2.53 8.15
N VAL A 556 2.41 -2.34 9.42
CA VAL A 556 1.22 -2.98 9.98
C VAL A 556 -0.05 -2.50 9.27
N VAL A 557 -0.16 -1.20 8.99
CA VAL A 557 -1.27 -0.65 8.18
C VAL A 557 -1.31 -1.27 6.80
N PHE A 558 -0.16 -1.40 6.14
CA PHE A 558 -0.07 -1.99 4.79
C PHE A 558 -0.63 -3.43 4.77
N VAL A 559 -0.24 -4.25 5.75
CA VAL A 559 -0.75 -5.64 5.86
C VAL A 559 -2.25 -5.70 6.18
N LEU A 560 -2.73 -4.83 7.08
CA LEU A 560 -4.11 -4.84 7.53
C LEU A 560 -5.09 -4.24 6.53
N ARG A 561 -4.68 -3.28 5.69
CA ARG A 561 -5.59 -2.54 4.81
C ARG A 561 -5.39 -2.82 3.32
N ASP A 562 -4.14 -2.91 2.86
CA ASP A 562 -3.84 -2.81 1.42
C ASP A 562 -3.65 -4.17 0.74
N LEU A 563 -3.30 -5.20 1.50
CA LEU A 563 -3.08 -6.54 0.96
C LEU A 563 -4.40 -7.29 0.71
N PRO A 564 -4.47 -8.12 -0.36
CA PRO A 564 -5.68 -8.86 -0.76
C PRO A 564 -6.13 -9.86 0.31
N GLY A 565 -7.40 -10.29 0.25
CA GLY A 565 -7.99 -11.32 1.13
C GLY A 565 -8.66 -10.81 2.41
N LEU A 566 -9.22 -9.60 2.39
CA LEU A 566 -9.92 -9.05 3.56
C LEU A 566 -11.26 -9.78 3.78
N PRO A 567 -11.60 -10.16 5.03
CA PRO A 567 -12.86 -10.84 5.32
C PRO A 567 -14.05 -9.95 4.97
N GLY A 568 -14.95 -10.48 4.14
CA GLY A 568 -16.17 -9.79 3.68
C GLY A 568 -16.06 -9.06 2.34
N GLN A 569 -14.91 -9.06 1.67
CA GLN A 569 -14.77 -8.50 0.30
C GLN A 569 -15.20 -9.45 -0.81
N ASN A 570 -15.38 -10.75 -0.54
CA ASN A 570 -15.79 -11.76 -1.54
C ASN A 570 -17.31 -11.77 -1.81
N ALA A 571 -17.97 -10.63 -1.65
CA ALA A 571 -19.39 -10.43 -1.93
C ALA A 571 -19.61 -9.07 -2.60
N MET A 572 -18.97 -8.84 -3.74
CA MET A 572 -19.42 -7.85 -4.72
C MET A 572 -19.16 -8.32 -6.14
#